data_AF-A0A645CRQ5-F1
#
_entry.id   AF-A0A645CRQ5-F1
#
_cell.length_a   1.000
_cell.length_b   1.000
_cell.length_c   1.000
_cell.angle_alpha   90.00
_cell.angle_beta   90.00
_cell.angle_gamma   90.00
#
_symmetry.space_group_name_H-M   'P 1'
#
loop_
_entity.id
_entity.type
_entity.pdbx_description
1 polymer ?
#
loop_
_entity_poly.entity_id
_entity_poly.type
_entity_poly.pdbx_seq_one_letter_code
_entity_poly.pdbx_strand_id
1 'polypeptide(L)'
;MIAQKYNTALKKFGDKNPDFLAAVNDLTASSCKELNDMTPDIPGIFYQSIGSKLNKASDGRFPLNFSYHLVKYFDGPNDGLVSADSFIWGEKNSFLTVSGNRGISHGDVIDLNRENIEEFDVREFYVGLVHNLKVRGF
;
A
#
# COMPACT_ATOMS: atom_id res chain seq x y z
N MET A 1 -5.25 23.48 4.97
CA MET A 1 -4.52 23.69 3.69
C MET A 1 -4.33 22.39 2.88
N ILE A 2 -3.82 21.29 3.47
CA ILE A 2 -3.68 19.99 2.76
C ILE A 2 -5.00 19.22 2.67
N ALA A 3 -5.69 19.00 3.80
CA ALA A 3 -6.96 18.28 3.84
C ALA A 3 -8.01 18.87 2.87
N GLN A 4 -8.13 20.20 2.82
CA GLN A 4 -9.00 20.88 1.86
C GLN A 4 -8.64 20.60 0.40
N LYS A 5 -7.35 20.52 0.05
CA LYS A 5 -6.92 20.20 -1.33
C LYS A 5 -7.32 18.77 -1.70
N TYR A 6 -7.04 17.80 -0.83
CA TYR A 6 -7.45 16.40 -1.04
C TYR A 6 -8.97 16.27 -1.12
N ASN A 7 -9.71 16.83 -0.17
CA ASN A 7 -11.17 16.78 -0.17
C ASN A 7 -11.76 17.44 -1.43
N THR A 8 -11.20 18.57 -1.88
CA THR A 8 -11.66 19.22 -3.12
C THR A 8 -11.38 18.36 -4.35
N ALA A 9 -10.20 17.72 -4.42
CA ALA A 9 -9.87 16.82 -5.52
C ALA A 9 -10.80 15.60 -5.52
N LEU A 10 -10.97 14.92 -4.39
CA LEU A 10 -11.83 13.74 -4.27
C LEU A 10 -13.29 14.04 -4.59
N LYS A 11 -13.81 15.22 -4.21
CA LYS A 11 -15.14 15.69 -4.65
C LYS A 11 -15.27 15.74 -6.16
N LYS A 12 -14.24 16.22 -6.86
CA LYS A 12 -14.24 16.25 -8.35
C LYS A 12 -14.17 14.85 -8.97
N PHE A 13 -13.59 13.89 -8.26
CA PHE A 13 -13.55 12.49 -8.66
C PHE A 13 -14.78 11.66 -8.25
N GLY A 14 -15.79 12.30 -7.65
CA GLY A 14 -17.09 11.68 -7.38
C GLY A 14 -17.35 11.29 -5.93
N ASP A 15 -16.41 11.54 -5.01
CA ASP A 15 -16.67 11.37 -3.58
C ASP A 15 -17.65 12.44 -3.09
N LYS A 16 -18.80 12.00 -2.55
CA LYS A 16 -19.84 12.92 -2.05
C LYS A 16 -19.46 13.58 -0.74
N ASN A 17 -18.65 12.93 0.10
CA ASN A 17 -18.29 13.41 1.43
C ASN A 17 -16.86 13.02 1.82
N PRO A 18 -15.83 13.51 1.11
CA PRO A 18 -14.46 13.16 1.44
C PRO A 18 -14.02 13.80 2.75
N ASP A 19 -13.38 12.98 3.58
CA ASP A 19 -12.72 13.39 4.81
C ASP A 19 -11.29 12.84 4.87
N PHE A 20 -10.35 13.63 4.35
CA PHE A 20 -8.94 13.30 4.37
C PHE A 20 -8.38 13.12 5.79
N LEU A 21 -8.88 13.86 6.79
CA LEU A 21 -8.33 13.74 8.15
C LEU A 21 -8.82 12.48 8.84
N ALA A 22 -10.08 12.09 8.63
CA ALA A 22 -10.58 10.79 9.07
C ALA A 22 -9.76 9.66 8.44
N ALA A 23 -9.55 9.69 7.12
CA ALA A 23 -8.75 8.67 6.43
C ALA A 23 -7.32 8.56 6.97
N VAL A 24 -6.66 9.67 7.32
CA VAL A 24 -5.33 9.63 7.93
C VAL A 24 -5.39 9.13 9.39
N ASN A 25 -6.44 9.46 10.14
CA ASN A 25 -6.62 9.02 11.52
C ASN A 25 -6.85 7.50 11.61
N ASP A 26 -7.64 6.94 10.70
CA ASP A 26 -7.93 5.51 10.60
C ASP A 26 -6.65 4.68 10.34
N LEU A 27 -5.64 5.29 9.71
CA LEU A 27 -4.36 4.66 9.39
C LEU A 27 -3.30 4.81 10.51
N THR A 28 -3.64 5.39 11.65
CA THR A 28 -2.72 5.45 12.80
C THR A 28 -2.53 4.08 13.43
N ALA A 29 -1.37 3.83 14.04
CA ALA A 29 -1.08 2.56 14.70
C ALA A 29 -2.11 2.19 15.79
N SER A 30 -2.63 3.18 16.54
CA SER A 30 -3.68 2.96 17.53
C SER A 30 -4.99 2.52 16.88
N SER A 31 -5.43 3.21 15.82
CA SER A 31 -6.67 2.88 15.12
C SER A 31 -6.58 1.51 14.42
N CYS A 32 -5.46 1.20 13.77
CA CYS A 32 -5.23 -0.11 13.17
C CYS A 32 -5.22 -1.23 14.23
N LYS A 33 -4.65 -0.97 15.42
CA LYS A 33 -4.68 -1.95 16.52
C LYS A 33 -6.11 -2.21 16.99
N GLU A 34 -6.88 -1.14 17.23
CA GLU A 34 -8.28 -1.26 17.64
C GLU A 34 -9.11 -2.01 16.59
N LEU A 35 -8.89 -1.73 15.31
CA LEU A 35 -9.53 -2.45 14.21
C LEU A 35 -9.19 -3.95 14.25
N ASN A 36 -7.89 -4.29 14.34
CA ASN A 36 -7.44 -5.68 14.40
C ASN A 36 -8.04 -6.45 15.60
N ASP A 37 -8.20 -5.79 16.75
CA ASP A 37 -8.82 -6.39 17.93
C ASP A 37 -10.32 -6.67 17.71
N MET A 38 -11.01 -5.84 16.91
CA MET A 38 -12.44 -5.97 16.61
C MET A 38 -12.75 -6.89 15.41
N THR A 39 -11.78 -7.12 14.53
CA THR A 39 -11.95 -7.91 13.30
C THR A 39 -10.99 -9.10 13.24
N PRO A 40 -11.17 -10.14 14.07
CA PRO A 40 -10.33 -11.32 14.01
C PRO A 40 -10.54 -12.10 12.70
N ASP A 41 -9.48 -12.75 12.23
CA ASP A 41 -9.52 -13.60 11.05
C ASP A 41 -10.48 -14.79 11.25
N ILE A 42 -11.17 -15.17 10.17
CA ILE A 42 -12.16 -16.27 10.20
C ILE A 42 -11.48 -17.58 9.78
N PRO A 43 -11.57 -18.65 10.60
CA PRO A 43 -11.05 -19.96 10.23
C PRO A 43 -11.64 -20.47 8.91
N GLY A 44 -10.78 -20.98 8.03
CA GLY A 44 -11.19 -21.52 6.73
C GLY A 44 -11.31 -20.47 5.61
N ILE A 45 -11.11 -19.18 5.90
CA ILE A 45 -10.93 -18.14 4.87
C ILE A 45 -9.45 -18.01 4.56
N PHE A 46 -9.12 -18.00 3.27
CA PHE A 46 -7.76 -17.74 2.84
C PHE A 46 -7.48 -16.24 2.80
N TYR A 47 -6.42 -15.85 3.51
CA TYR A 47 -5.92 -14.48 3.53
C TYR A 47 -4.52 -14.41 2.93
N GLN A 48 -4.25 -13.36 2.16
CA GLN A 48 -2.92 -13.05 1.64
C GLN A 48 -2.69 -11.55 1.60
N SER A 49 -1.44 -11.14 1.77
CA SER A 49 -1.03 -9.75 1.66
C SER A 49 0.11 -9.55 0.67
N ILE A 50 0.16 -8.34 0.11
CA ILE A 50 1.16 -7.93 -0.86
C ILE A 50 1.71 -6.59 -0.36
N GLY A 51 3.01 -6.54 -0.13
CA GLY A 51 3.72 -5.34 0.26
C GLY A 51 4.78 -5.00 -0.77
N SER A 52 5.34 -3.80 -0.70
CA SER A 52 6.46 -3.41 -1.54
C SER A 52 7.45 -2.53 -0.77
N LYS A 53 8.54 -2.13 -1.42
CA LYS A 53 9.41 -1.09 -0.88
C LYS A 53 10.02 -0.19 -1.92
N LEU A 54 10.21 1.06 -1.53
CA LEU A 54 11.13 1.99 -2.19
C LEU A 54 12.57 1.70 -1.77
N ASN A 55 13.48 1.76 -2.73
CA ASN A 55 14.92 1.66 -2.45
C ASN A 55 15.51 3.03 -2.06
N LYS A 56 14.90 4.13 -2.54
CA LYS A 56 15.18 5.50 -2.10
C LYS A 56 13.92 6.37 -2.08
N ALA A 57 13.93 7.40 -1.25
CA ALA A 57 12.78 8.27 -1.01
C ALA A 57 12.30 9.00 -2.27
N SER A 58 13.23 9.50 -3.11
CA SER A 58 12.92 10.39 -4.24
C SER A 58 11.93 9.82 -5.25
N ASP A 59 11.80 8.50 -5.30
CA ASP A 59 11.07 7.82 -6.37
C ASP A 59 9.61 7.53 -6.03
N GLY A 60 9.21 7.70 -4.77
CA GLY A 60 7.80 7.62 -4.39
C GLY A 60 6.95 8.78 -4.93
N ARG A 61 7.58 9.86 -5.42
CA ARG A 61 6.94 11.17 -5.69
C ARG A 61 6.26 11.74 -4.43
N PHE A 62 5.82 13.00 -4.48
CA PHE A 62 5.06 13.56 -3.36
C PHE A 62 3.65 12.94 -3.33
N PRO A 63 3.13 12.50 -2.17
CA PRO A 63 3.70 12.65 -0.82
C PRO A 63 4.60 11.51 -0.33
N LEU A 64 4.68 10.39 -1.04
CA LEU A 64 5.37 9.17 -0.59
C LEU A 64 6.86 9.39 -0.29
N ASN A 65 7.53 10.26 -1.05
CA ASN A 65 8.92 10.62 -0.83
C ASN A 65 9.17 11.32 0.52
N PHE A 66 8.18 12.07 1.02
CA PHE A 66 8.24 12.74 2.31
C PHE A 66 7.96 11.75 3.44
N SER A 67 6.86 11.00 3.36
CA SER A 67 6.47 10.04 4.39
C SER A 67 7.44 8.86 4.50
N TYR A 68 8.12 8.49 3.41
CA TYR A 68 9.18 7.48 3.43
C TYR A 68 10.21 7.71 4.54
N HIS A 69 10.64 8.96 4.76
CA HIS A 69 11.64 9.28 5.78
C HIS A 69 11.11 9.08 7.19
N LEU A 70 9.83 9.39 7.43
CA LEU A 70 9.18 9.20 8.72
C LEU A 70 9.04 7.71 9.03
N VAL A 71 8.46 6.95 8.11
CA VAL A 71 8.28 5.49 8.27
C VAL A 71 9.63 4.80 8.40
N LYS A 72 10.64 5.22 7.63
CA LYS A 72 11.98 4.63 7.73
C LYS A 72 12.64 4.86 9.10
N TYR A 73 12.39 6.01 9.72
CA TYR A 73 12.94 6.32 11.02
C TYR A 73 12.32 5.48 12.13
N PHE A 74 11.01 5.24 12.09
CA PHE A 74 10.29 4.50 13.13
C PHE A 74 10.24 2.98 12.87
N ASP A 75 9.99 2.57 11.63
CA ASP A 75 9.59 1.20 11.26
C ASP A 75 10.45 0.58 10.15
N GLY A 76 11.45 1.28 9.62
CA GLY A 76 12.41 0.73 8.67
C GLY A 76 11.95 0.67 7.20
N PRO A 77 12.35 -0.37 6.41
CA PRO A 77 12.03 -0.45 4.98
C PRO A 77 10.54 -0.29 4.69
N ASN A 78 10.18 0.53 3.69
CA ASN A 78 8.79 0.88 3.41
C ASN A 78 8.56 1.30 1.95
N ASP A 79 7.30 1.34 1.54
CA ASP A 79 6.85 1.74 0.20
C ASP A 79 6.54 3.25 0.06
N GLY A 80 6.84 4.02 1.10
CA GLY A 80 6.49 5.42 1.24
C GLY A 80 5.31 5.68 2.19
N LEU A 81 4.52 4.68 2.58
CA LEU A 81 3.45 4.81 3.57
C LEU A 81 3.42 3.67 4.60
N VAL A 82 3.66 2.44 4.17
CA VAL A 82 3.54 1.24 4.99
C VAL A 82 4.89 0.53 5.08
N SER A 83 5.28 0.13 6.29
CA SER A 83 6.53 -0.61 6.52
C SER A 83 6.42 -2.08 6.12
N ALA A 84 7.59 -2.69 5.88
CA ALA A 84 7.71 -4.10 5.55
C ALA A 84 7.19 -5.03 6.66
N ASP A 85 7.14 -4.59 7.91
CA ASP A 85 6.59 -5.39 9.00
C ASP A 85 5.07 -5.22 9.11
N SER A 86 4.56 -4.03 8.79
CA SER A 86 3.13 -3.69 8.94
C SER A 86 2.23 -4.33 7.87
N PHE A 87 2.74 -4.63 6.67
CA PHE A 87 1.91 -5.21 5.60
C PHE A 87 1.58 -6.71 5.80
N ILE A 88 2.25 -7.39 6.73
CA ILE A 88 2.21 -8.84 6.88
C ILE A 88 0.83 -9.26 7.43
N TRP A 89 0.06 -10.00 6.64
CA TRP A 89 -1.24 -10.52 7.05
C TRP A 89 -1.67 -11.74 6.22
N GLY A 90 -2.23 -12.74 6.91
CA GLY A 90 -2.71 -13.98 6.31
C GLY A 90 -1.64 -15.05 6.14
N GLU A 91 -1.98 -16.07 5.34
CA GLU A 91 -1.18 -17.27 5.14
C GLU A 91 -0.05 -17.08 4.12
N LYS A 92 -0.23 -16.16 3.16
CA LYS A 92 0.74 -15.88 2.11
C LYS A 92 1.03 -14.39 2.03
N ASN A 93 2.31 -14.05 2.18
CA ASN A 93 2.78 -12.66 2.13
C ASN A 93 3.77 -12.54 0.96
N SER A 94 3.50 -11.65 0.02
CA SER A 94 4.36 -11.43 -1.15
C SER A 94 4.98 -10.03 -1.07
N PHE A 95 6.29 -9.96 -0.89
CA PHE A 95 7.00 -8.70 -0.78
C PHE A 95 7.69 -8.33 -2.09
N LEU A 96 7.16 -7.30 -2.76
CA LEU A 96 7.61 -6.86 -4.06
C LEU A 96 8.84 -5.96 -3.94
N THR A 97 9.90 -6.33 -4.65
CA THR A 97 11.13 -5.55 -4.73
C THR A 97 11.80 -5.74 -6.08
N VAL A 98 12.64 -4.79 -6.45
CA VAL A 98 13.46 -4.81 -7.67
C VAL A 98 14.91 -4.53 -7.30
N SER A 99 15.83 -5.04 -8.12
CA SER A 99 17.27 -4.86 -7.93
C SER A 99 17.73 -3.43 -8.21
N GLY A 100 17.00 -2.72 -9.07
CA GLY A 100 17.30 -1.35 -9.48
C GLY A 100 17.21 -0.33 -8.35
N ASN A 101 17.80 0.85 -8.56
CA ASN A 101 17.89 1.91 -7.54
C ASN A 101 16.53 2.46 -7.07
N ARG A 102 15.44 2.19 -7.81
CA ARG A 102 14.13 2.81 -7.61
C ARG A 102 13.32 2.18 -6.48
N GLY A 103 13.11 0.87 -6.57
CA GLY A 103 12.08 0.19 -5.79
C GLY A 103 10.67 0.42 -6.34
N ILE A 104 9.69 -0.09 -5.61
CA ILE A 104 8.25 -0.07 -5.92
C ILE A 104 7.53 0.66 -4.77
N SER A 105 6.94 1.80 -5.07
CA SER A 105 6.19 2.63 -4.12
C SER A 105 4.76 2.14 -3.90
N HIS A 106 4.12 2.68 -2.87
CA HIS A 106 2.72 2.45 -2.55
C HIS A 106 1.77 2.79 -3.72
N GLY A 107 2.13 3.77 -4.54
CA GLY A 107 1.34 4.14 -5.72
C GLY A 107 1.56 3.20 -6.91
N ASP A 108 2.74 2.58 -7.01
CA ASP A 108 3.08 1.75 -8.16
C ASP A 108 2.31 0.42 -8.14
N VAL A 109 2.03 -0.12 -6.94
CA VAL A 109 1.26 -1.37 -6.80
C VAL A 109 -0.18 -1.25 -7.29
N ILE A 110 -0.71 -0.04 -7.48
CA ILE A 110 -2.05 0.20 -8.07
C ILE A 110 -1.97 0.89 -9.44
N ASP A 111 -0.79 0.88 -10.08
CA ASP A 111 -0.55 1.53 -11.37
C ASP A 111 -0.89 3.03 -11.40
N LEU A 112 -0.75 3.73 -10.25
CA LEU A 112 -1.26 5.11 -10.07
C LEU A 112 -0.69 6.08 -11.11
N ASN A 113 0.61 5.96 -11.39
CA ASN A 113 1.33 6.86 -12.29
C ASN A 113 1.52 6.28 -13.70
N ARG A 114 1.06 5.04 -13.96
CA ARG A 114 1.28 4.32 -15.23
C ARG A 114 2.76 4.33 -15.66
N GLU A 115 3.65 4.12 -14.70
CA GLU A 115 5.10 4.14 -14.89
C GLU A 115 5.61 2.72 -15.05
N ASN A 116 6.40 2.46 -16.10
CA ASN A 116 7.06 1.17 -16.28
C ASN A 116 8.24 1.06 -15.29
N ILE A 117 8.28 -0.04 -14.54
CA ILE A 117 9.36 -0.35 -13.61
C ILE A 117 10.08 -1.58 -14.13
N GLU A 118 11.40 -1.48 -14.30
CA GLU A 118 12.22 -2.63 -14.69
C GLU A 118 12.06 -3.76 -13.65
N GLU A 119 11.95 -5.00 -14.12
CA GLU A 119 11.69 -6.21 -13.30
C GLU A 119 10.28 -6.29 -12.67
N PHE A 120 9.41 -5.30 -12.87
CA PHE A 120 8.05 -5.31 -12.32
C PHE A 120 7.00 -4.75 -13.28
N ASP A 121 6.16 -5.63 -13.84
CA ASP A 121 4.91 -5.26 -14.49
C ASP A 121 3.73 -5.50 -13.54
N VAL A 122 3.14 -4.41 -13.05
CA VAL A 122 2.01 -4.44 -12.11
C VAL A 122 0.77 -5.14 -12.69
N ARG A 123 0.54 -5.04 -14.01
CA ARG A 123 -0.65 -5.62 -14.64
C ARG A 123 -0.49 -7.12 -14.74
N GLU A 124 0.67 -7.59 -15.21
CA GLU A 124 0.98 -9.03 -15.24
C GLU A 124 1.05 -9.63 -13.85
N PHE A 125 1.51 -8.86 -12.85
CA PHE A 125 1.46 -9.28 -11.45
C PHE A 125 0.02 -9.61 -11.01
N TYR A 126 -0.96 -8.75 -11.29
CA TYR A 126 -2.36 -9.03 -10.94
C TYR A 126 -2.99 -10.16 -11.77
N VAL A 127 -2.62 -10.30 -13.06
CA VAL A 127 -3.02 -11.46 -13.86
C VAL A 127 -2.53 -12.76 -13.20
N GLY A 128 -1.27 -12.79 -12.77
CA GLY A 128 -0.68 -13.89 -12.02
C GLY A 128 -1.37 -14.12 -10.66
N LEU A 129 -1.69 -13.06 -9.93
CA LEU A 129 -2.38 -13.14 -8.64
C LEU A 129 -3.74 -13.84 -8.76
N VAL A 130 -4.57 -13.40 -9.73
CA VAL A 130 -5.90 -13.99 -9.99
C VAL A 130 -5.77 -15.42 -10.51
N HIS A 131 -4.79 -15.69 -11.38
CA HIS A 131 -4.52 -17.05 -11.84
C HIS A 131 -4.19 -18.00 -10.68
N ASN A 132 -3.34 -17.56 -9.74
CA ASN A 132 -2.99 -18.34 -8.56
C ASN A 132 -4.19 -18.63 -7.65
N LEU A 133 -5.11 -17.67 -7.51
CA LEU A 133 -6.37 -17.91 -6.79
C LEU A 133 -7.21 -19.00 -7.47
N LYS A 134 -7.38 -18.92 -8.80
CA LYS A 134 -8.09 -19.93 -9.58
C LYS A 134 -7.47 -21.33 -9.45
N VAL A 135 -6.13 -21.43 -9.53
CA VAL A 135 -5.42 -22.72 -9.37
C VAL A 135 -5.67 -23.33 -7.99
N ARG A 136 -5.90 -22.50 -6.96
CA ARG A 136 -6.21 -22.95 -5.60
C ARG A 136 -7.70 -23.28 -5.39
N GLY A 137 -8.53 -23.09 -6.40
CA GLY A 137 -9.95 -23.45 -6.36
C GLY A 137 -10.88 -22.35 -5.83
N PHE A 138 -10.43 -21.09 -5.84
CA PHE A 138 -11.28 -19.92 -5.58
C PHE A 138 -11.93 -19.37 -6.86
#